data_AF-A0AAJ5E9S9-F1
#
_entry.id   AF-A0AAJ5E9S9-F1
#
_cell.length_a   1.000
_cell.length_b   1.000
_cell.length_c   1.000
_cell.angle_alpha   90.00
_cell.angle_beta   90.00
_cell.angle_gamma   90.00
#
_symmetry.space_group_name_H-M   'P 1'
#
loop_
_entity.id
_entity.type
_entity.pdbx_description
1 polymer ?
#
loop_
_entity_poly.entity_id
_entity_poly.type
_entity_poly.pdbx_seq_one_letter_code
_entity_poly.pdbx_strand_id
1 'polypeptide(L)'
;MPEVIEGRWSFDDFKRWTRGETDAELFDDDYVEDPDAVDMNILGECGDAGILELISNPDCRARSYCADLLALSLCNVFRSGRDLPFHFSRFLGIKSLEDYMSEVEKVAVRVYEACLVIDSMKNIADPAIQSLYKQIMDFRHDETSCVLEFYWSCRRKTDLSLFEADTNS
;
A
#
# COMPACT_ATOMS: atom_id res chain seq x y z
N MET A 1 -17.12 3.62 -6.03
CA MET A 1 -16.09 4.53 -5.51
C MET A 1 -16.33 4.59 -4.03
N PRO A 2 -15.44 4.05 -3.19
CA PRO A 2 -15.52 4.29 -1.75
C PRO A 2 -15.44 5.80 -1.51
N GLU A 3 -16.28 6.31 -0.60
CA GLU A 3 -16.25 7.72 -0.21
C GLU A 3 -14.94 7.96 0.54
N VAL A 4 -14.11 8.86 0.04
CA VAL A 4 -12.92 9.32 0.74
C VAL A 4 -13.42 9.97 2.04
N ILE A 5 -12.96 9.48 3.20
CA ILE A 5 -13.25 10.08 4.51
C ILE A 5 -12.49 11.42 4.58
N GLU A 6 -12.92 12.43 3.82
CA GLU A 6 -12.30 13.75 3.79
C GLU A 6 -12.63 14.50 5.09
N GLY A 7 -11.59 14.95 5.80
CA GLY A 7 -11.70 15.97 6.84
C GLY A 7 -11.88 15.48 8.29
N ARG A 8 -11.72 14.18 8.60
CA ARG A 8 -11.76 13.68 9.99
C ARG A 8 -10.41 13.67 10.71
N TRP A 9 -9.31 13.41 10.00
CA TRP A 9 -7.95 13.41 10.55
C TRP A 9 -6.91 13.71 9.46
N SER A 10 -5.75 14.24 9.84
CA SER A 10 -4.62 14.53 8.94
C SER A 10 -3.53 13.46 9.04
N PHE A 11 -2.60 13.41 8.08
CA PHE A 11 -1.46 12.48 8.16
C PHE A 11 -0.63 12.66 9.44
N ASP A 12 -0.47 13.90 9.91
CA ASP A 12 0.21 14.15 11.18
C ASP A 12 -0.54 13.56 12.37
N ASP A 13 -1.87 13.52 12.33
CA ASP A 13 -2.67 12.84 13.36
C ASP A 13 -2.45 11.33 13.32
N PHE A 14 -2.34 10.73 12.14
CA PHE A 14 -2.00 9.31 11.98
C PHE A 14 -0.56 8.99 12.45
N LYS A 15 0.42 9.85 12.12
CA LYS A 15 1.80 9.69 12.63
C LYS A 15 1.86 9.80 14.16
N ARG A 16 1.10 10.71 14.76
CA ARG A 16 1.03 10.85 16.22
C ARG A 16 0.33 9.66 16.86
N TRP A 17 -0.74 9.17 16.24
CA TRP A 17 -1.45 7.98 16.69
C TRP A 17 -0.57 6.73 16.65
N THR A 18 0.16 6.49 15.55
CA THR A 18 1.11 5.36 15.44
C THR A 18 2.21 5.41 16.50
N ARG A 19 2.51 6.58 17.07
CA ARG A 19 3.46 6.79 18.18
C ARG A 19 2.82 6.76 19.57
N GLY A 20 1.50 6.56 19.66
CA GLY A 20 0.77 6.59 20.93
C GLY A 20 0.65 7.99 21.55
N GLU A 21 0.81 9.05 20.76
CA GLU A 21 0.77 10.44 21.23
C GLU A 21 -0.66 11.03 21.27
N THR A 22 -1.66 10.29 20.81
CA THR A 22 -3.09 10.67 20.78
C THR A 22 -3.99 9.50 21.15
N ASP A 23 -5.09 9.78 21.85
CA ASP A 23 -6.13 8.78 22.14
C ASP A 23 -6.98 8.50 20.90
N ALA A 24 -7.21 7.22 20.66
CA ALA A 24 -7.31 6.57 19.36
C ALA A 24 -8.74 6.37 18.81
N GLU A 25 -9.79 6.84 19.49
CA GLU A 25 -11.17 6.46 19.15
C GLU A 25 -11.54 6.76 17.68
N LEU A 26 -10.99 7.82 17.11
CA LEU A 26 -11.26 8.23 15.71
C LEU A 26 -10.86 7.18 14.66
N PHE A 27 -9.72 6.50 14.82
CA PHE A 27 -9.22 5.57 13.81
C PHE A 27 -9.90 4.21 13.89
N ASP A 28 -10.11 3.71 15.11
CA ASP A 28 -10.72 2.40 15.32
C ASP A 28 -12.20 2.42 14.88
N ASP A 29 -12.93 3.51 15.13
CA ASP A 29 -14.32 3.65 14.71
C ASP A 29 -14.45 3.79 13.18
N ASP A 30 -13.61 4.59 12.53
CA ASP A 30 -13.61 4.78 11.07
C ASP A 30 -13.22 3.47 10.34
N TYR A 31 -12.24 2.73 10.85
CA TYR A 31 -11.82 1.45 10.27
C TYR A 31 -12.89 0.35 10.40
N VAL A 32 -13.71 0.40 11.45
CA VAL A 32 -14.87 -0.50 11.59
C VAL A 32 -15.98 -0.15 10.57
N GLU A 33 -16.13 1.13 10.23
CA GLU A 33 -17.15 1.61 9.28
C GLU A 33 -16.79 1.30 7.82
N ASP A 34 -15.59 1.70 7.37
CA ASP A 34 -15.09 1.47 6.00
C ASP A 34 -13.56 1.29 5.98
N PRO A 35 -13.07 0.04 6.17
CA PRO A 35 -11.63 -0.23 6.21
C PRO A 35 -10.94 0.03 4.86
N ASP A 36 -11.64 -0.16 3.74
CA ASP A 36 -11.08 0.06 2.40
C ASP A 36 -10.85 1.56 2.16
N ALA A 37 -11.77 2.42 2.60
CA ALA A 37 -11.59 3.87 2.53
C ALA A 37 -10.42 4.36 3.39
N VAL A 38 -10.25 3.79 4.59
CA VAL A 38 -9.12 4.11 5.47
C VAL A 38 -7.79 3.68 4.86
N ASP A 39 -7.68 2.44 4.34
CA ASP A 39 -6.49 1.93 3.66
C ASP A 39 -6.09 2.86 2.48
N MET A 40 -7.07 3.27 1.68
CA MET A 40 -6.86 4.16 0.53
C MET A 40 -6.43 5.57 0.95
N ASN A 41 -6.97 6.10 2.05
CA ASN A 41 -6.58 7.40 2.59
C ASN A 41 -5.14 7.37 3.11
N ILE A 42 -4.77 6.33 3.87
CA ILE A 42 -3.41 6.17 4.37
C ILE A 42 -2.43 6.05 3.20
N LEU A 43 -2.74 5.23 2.20
CA LEU A 43 -1.90 5.11 1.00
C LEU A 43 -1.79 6.43 0.22
N GLY A 44 -2.89 7.16 0.09
CA GLY A 44 -2.94 8.45 -0.62
C GLY A 44 -2.11 9.54 0.06
N GLU A 45 -2.18 9.63 1.40
CA GLU A 45 -1.50 10.65 2.18
C GLU A 45 -0.02 10.30 2.47
N CYS A 46 0.27 9.04 2.78
CA CYS A 46 1.62 8.61 3.16
C CYS A 46 2.51 8.29 1.95
N GLY A 47 1.92 7.67 0.92
CA GLY A 47 2.64 6.92 -0.09
C GLY A 47 3.47 5.75 0.49
N ASP A 48 4.05 4.94 -0.40
CA ASP A 48 4.82 3.76 0.00
C ASP A 48 6.05 4.11 0.86
N ALA A 49 6.70 5.25 0.58
CA ALA A 49 7.88 5.70 1.33
C ALA A 49 7.53 6.14 2.75
N GLY A 50 6.39 6.82 2.95
CA GLY A 50 5.92 7.21 4.28
C GLY A 50 5.51 6.00 5.11
N ILE A 51 4.90 4.99 4.49
CA ILE A 51 4.59 3.73 5.18
C ILE A 51 5.88 2.97 5.54
N LEU A 52 6.89 2.97 4.67
CA LEU A 52 8.20 2.40 4.99
C LEU A 52 8.86 3.10 6.19
N GLU A 53 8.77 4.43 6.29
CA GLU A 53 9.24 5.20 7.44
C GLU A 53 8.55 4.73 8.74
N LEU A 54 7.23 4.52 8.70
CA LEU A 54 6.45 4.06 9.86
C LEU A 54 6.85 2.65 10.30
N ILE A 55 6.99 1.70 9.37
CA ILE A 55 7.38 0.33 9.74
C ILE A 55 8.86 0.20 10.12
N SER A 56 9.68 1.20 9.79
CA SER A 56 11.07 1.28 10.22
C SER A 56 11.21 1.77 11.66
N ASN A 57 10.15 2.33 12.25
CA ASN A 57 10.09 2.66 13.66
C ASN A 57 9.61 1.43 14.48
N PRO A 58 10.45 0.83 15.34
CA PRO A 58 10.04 -0.31 16.15
C PRO A 58 8.92 0.04 17.14
N ASP A 59 8.82 1.30 17.58
CA ASP A 59 7.80 1.78 18.53
C ASP A 59 6.45 2.08 17.85
N CYS A 60 6.32 1.83 16.54
CA CYS A 60 5.06 2.05 15.82
C CYS A 60 3.99 1.06 16.31
N ARG A 61 2.91 1.57 16.91
CA ARG A 61 1.81 0.74 17.43
C ARG A 61 1.10 -0.09 16.36
N ALA A 62 1.05 0.42 15.12
CA ALA A 62 0.37 -0.22 13.99
C ALA A 62 1.36 -0.77 12.96
N ARG A 63 2.57 -1.15 13.40
CA ARG A 63 3.66 -1.57 12.52
C ARG A 63 3.28 -2.73 11.60
N SER A 64 2.63 -3.76 12.13
CA SER A 64 2.17 -4.93 11.34
C SER A 64 1.09 -4.53 10.33
N TYR A 65 0.11 -3.70 10.74
CA TYR A 65 -0.91 -3.18 9.83
C TYR A 65 -0.31 -2.37 8.68
N CYS A 66 0.61 -1.45 8.99
CA CYS A 66 1.32 -0.67 7.98
C CYS A 66 2.16 -1.57 7.05
N ALA A 67 2.73 -2.65 7.56
CA ALA A 67 3.48 -3.62 6.75
C ALA A 67 2.57 -4.40 5.79
N ASP A 68 1.36 -4.79 6.20
CA ASP A 68 0.37 -5.41 5.31
C ASP A 68 -0.03 -4.44 4.17
N LEU A 69 -0.33 -3.19 4.52
CA LEU A 69 -0.70 -2.16 3.57
C LEU A 69 0.41 -1.90 2.54
N LEU A 70 1.66 -1.80 3.01
CA LEU A 70 2.83 -1.66 2.14
C LEU A 70 3.03 -2.87 1.22
N ALA A 71 2.84 -4.10 1.74
CA ALA A 71 2.97 -5.31 0.95
C ALA A 71 1.98 -5.31 -0.22
N LEU A 72 0.72 -4.95 0.04
CA LEU A 72 -0.32 -4.91 -0.99
C LEU A 72 -0.02 -3.86 -2.07
N SER A 73 0.39 -2.66 -1.64
CA SER A 73 0.73 -1.58 -2.56
C SER A 73 1.92 -1.96 -3.46
N LEU A 74 3.02 -2.43 -2.87
CA LEU A 74 4.23 -2.78 -3.59
C LEU A 74 4.03 -3.99 -4.49
N CYS A 75 3.34 -5.04 -4.03
CA CYS A 75 3.08 -6.21 -4.86
C CYS A 75 2.24 -5.88 -6.11
N ASN A 76 1.34 -4.90 -6.03
CA ASN A 76 0.51 -4.47 -7.16
C ASN A 76 1.32 -3.98 -8.39
N VAL A 77 2.61 -3.65 -8.23
CA VAL A 77 3.49 -3.33 -9.37
C VAL A 77 3.83 -4.55 -10.23
N PHE A 78 3.84 -5.74 -9.65
CA PHE A 78 4.19 -7.00 -10.34
C PHE A 78 3.02 -7.62 -11.09
N ARG A 79 1.82 -7.06 -10.98
CA ARG A 79 0.63 -7.59 -11.63
C ARG A 79 0.82 -7.65 -13.16
N SER A 80 0.83 -8.86 -13.70
CA SER A 80 0.74 -9.11 -15.14
C SER A 80 -0.62 -8.64 -15.67
N GLY A 81 -0.64 -7.87 -16.76
CA GLY A 81 -1.87 -7.36 -17.34
C GLY A 81 -2.31 -5.99 -16.80
N ARG A 82 -1.38 -5.02 -16.72
CA ARG A 82 -1.76 -3.65 -17.04
C ARG A 82 -2.09 -3.65 -18.53
N ASP A 83 -3.29 -4.13 -18.85
CA ASP A 83 -3.80 -4.17 -20.21
C ASP A 83 -3.50 -2.82 -20.86
N LEU A 84 -2.89 -2.86 -22.05
CA LEU A 84 -2.85 -1.70 -22.92
C LEU A 84 -4.27 -1.11 -22.94
N PRO A 85 -4.50 0.15 -22.53
CA PRO A 85 -5.83 0.70 -22.37
C PRO A 85 -6.50 0.90 -23.73
N PHE A 86 -6.99 -0.18 -24.33
CA PHE A 86 -7.99 -0.12 -25.39
C PHE A 86 -9.37 -0.24 -24.75
N HIS A 87 -9.74 0.76 -23.95
CA HIS A 87 -11.13 0.93 -23.53
C HIS A 87 -11.93 1.50 -24.70
N PHE A 88 -12.24 0.65 -25.68
CA PHE A 88 -13.31 0.89 -26.64
C PHE A 88 -14.67 0.73 -25.94
N SER A 89 -15.01 1.66 -25.03
CA SER A 89 -16.39 1.74 -24.56
C SER A 89 -17.23 2.30 -25.69
N ARG A 90 -18.11 1.47 -26.24
CA ARG A 90 -19.09 1.84 -27.27
C ARG A 90 -20.07 2.95 -26.81
N PHE A 91 -19.99 3.37 -25.53
CA PHE A 91 -20.88 4.34 -24.89
C PHE A 91 -20.17 5.57 -24.28
N LEU A 92 -18.84 5.58 -24.08
CA LEU A 92 -18.09 6.71 -23.48
C LEU A 92 -17.21 7.50 -24.46
N GLY A 93 -17.18 7.11 -25.74
CA GLY A 93 -16.34 7.75 -26.75
C GLY A 93 -14.87 7.35 -26.65
N ILE A 94 -14.08 7.82 -27.62
CA ILE A 94 -12.64 7.57 -27.66
C ILE A 94 -11.98 8.61 -26.74
N LYS A 95 -11.24 8.12 -25.74
CA LYS A 95 -10.38 8.94 -24.90
C LYS A 95 -9.33 9.66 -25.77
N SER A 96 -9.05 10.93 -25.48
CA SER A 96 -8.00 11.65 -26.21
C SER A 96 -6.63 10.98 -26.00
N LEU A 97 -5.74 11.10 -26.99
CA LEU A 97 -4.38 10.58 -26.87
C LEU A 97 -3.64 11.24 -25.69
N GLU A 98 -3.88 12.53 -25.46
CA GLU A 98 -3.28 13.29 -24.36
C GLU A 98 -3.69 12.74 -23.00
N ASP A 99 -5.00 12.56 -22.78
CA ASP A 99 -5.49 12.00 -21.52
C ASP A 99 -5.00 10.56 -21.30
N TYR A 100 -4.88 9.77 -22.38
CA TYR A 100 -4.34 8.42 -22.33
C TYR A 100 -2.87 8.44 -21.90
N MET A 101 -2.04 9.26 -22.56
CA MET A 101 -0.61 9.35 -22.25
C MET A 101 -0.36 9.88 -20.84
N SER A 102 -1.17 10.85 -20.38
CA SER A 102 -1.10 11.36 -19.01
C SER A 102 -1.36 10.26 -17.97
N GLU A 103 -2.33 9.38 -18.21
CA GLU A 103 -2.58 8.26 -17.30
C GLU A 103 -1.45 7.23 -17.34
N VAL A 104 -0.94 6.89 -18.52
CA VAL A 104 0.20 5.98 -18.66
C VAL A 104 1.42 6.52 -17.92
N GLU A 105 1.71 7.82 -18.05
CA GLU A 105 2.80 8.48 -17.34
C GLU A 105 2.62 8.40 -15.81
N LYS A 106 1.44 8.75 -15.29
CA LYS A 106 1.11 8.61 -13.85
C LYS A 106 1.28 7.18 -13.35
N VAL A 107 0.94 6.19 -14.19
CA VAL A 107 1.06 4.76 -13.88
C VAL A 107 2.52 4.32 -13.88
N ALA A 108 3.36 4.87 -14.78
CA ALA A 108 4.79 4.61 -14.85
C ALA A 108 5.55 5.24 -13.67
N VAL A 109 5.25 6.49 -13.33
CA VAL A 109 5.82 7.20 -12.17
C VAL A 109 5.56 6.41 -10.89
N ARG A 110 4.32 5.98 -10.64
CA ARG A 110 3.97 5.17 -9.46
C ARG A 110 4.75 3.85 -9.38
N VAL A 111 4.99 3.18 -10.51
CA VAL A 111 5.82 1.95 -10.52
C VAL A 111 7.25 2.28 -10.17
N TYR A 112 7.79 3.33 -10.77
CA TYR A 112 9.16 3.74 -10.50
C TYR A 112 9.37 4.09 -9.02
N GLU A 113 8.45 4.84 -8.41
CA GLU A 113 8.46 5.18 -6.99
C GLU A 113 8.40 3.94 -6.09
N ALA A 114 7.48 3.02 -6.36
CA ALA A 114 7.39 1.76 -5.64
C ALA A 114 8.68 0.92 -5.78
N CYS A 115 9.30 0.88 -6.97
CA CYS A 115 10.59 0.22 -7.18
C CYS A 115 11.72 0.87 -6.35
N LEU A 116 11.73 2.20 -6.19
CA LEU A 116 12.69 2.89 -5.32
C LEU A 116 12.50 2.49 -3.86
N VAL A 117 11.25 2.37 -3.40
CA VAL A 117 10.96 1.89 -2.04
C VAL A 117 11.45 0.46 -1.86
N ILE A 118 11.14 -0.46 -2.78
CA ILE A 118 11.62 -1.85 -2.76
C ILE A 118 13.15 -1.90 -2.71
N ASP A 119 13.85 -1.09 -3.53
CA ASP A 119 15.32 -1.05 -3.52
C ASP A 119 15.87 -0.51 -2.20
N SER A 120 15.22 0.48 -1.59
CA SER A 120 15.62 1.02 -0.30
C SER A 120 15.53 -0.01 0.83
N MET A 121 14.50 -0.88 0.82
CA MET A 121 14.28 -1.91 1.83
C MET A 121 15.47 -2.88 1.94
N LYS A 122 16.16 -3.14 0.83
CA LYS A 122 17.35 -4.01 0.77
C LYS A 122 18.44 -3.62 1.76
N ASN A 123 18.56 -2.33 2.08
CA ASN A 123 19.65 -1.81 2.92
C ASN A 123 19.21 -1.58 4.39
N ILE A 124 17.95 -1.82 4.73
CA ILE A 124 17.44 -1.63 6.09
C ILE A 124 17.79 -2.87 6.92
N ALA A 125 18.48 -2.69 8.05
CA ALA A 125 19.00 -3.80 8.87
C ALA A 125 17.91 -4.56 9.66
N ASP A 126 16.70 -4.02 9.70
CA ASP A 126 15.58 -4.60 10.43
C ASP A 126 15.18 -5.98 9.86
N PRO A 127 15.16 -7.05 10.70
CA PRO A 127 14.84 -8.40 10.24
C PRO A 127 13.42 -8.55 9.66
N ALA A 128 12.44 -7.84 10.20
CA ALA A 128 11.06 -7.89 9.73
C ALA A 128 10.94 -7.25 8.34
N ILE A 129 11.58 -6.09 8.13
CA ILE A 129 11.65 -5.42 6.83
C ILE A 129 12.42 -6.26 5.80
N GLN A 130 13.52 -6.91 6.20
CA GLN A 130 14.27 -7.81 5.33
C GLN A 130 13.47 -9.05 4.93
N SER A 131 12.65 -9.58 5.84
CA SER A 131 11.71 -10.66 5.51
C SER A 131 10.67 -10.18 4.50
N LEU A 132 10.03 -9.04 4.76
CA LEU A 132 9.03 -8.46 3.88
C LEU A 132 9.57 -8.18 2.47
N TYR A 133 10.78 -7.61 2.36
CA TYR A 133 11.46 -7.38 1.09
C TYR A 133 11.60 -8.67 0.28
N LYS A 134 12.06 -9.77 0.90
CA LYS A 134 12.22 -11.05 0.20
C LYS A 134 10.87 -11.58 -0.30
N GLN A 135 9.85 -11.52 0.54
CA GLN A 135 8.50 -11.96 0.21
C GLN A 135 7.93 -11.16 -0.98
N ILE A 136 8.02 -9.82 -0.95
CA ILE A 136 7.62 -8.92 -2.05
C ILE A 136 8.34 -9.32 -3.34
N MET A 137 9.65 -9.55 -3.26
CA MET A 137 10.42 -9.96 -4.42
C MET A 137 9.96 -11.31 -4.97
N ASP A 138 9.51 -12.25 -4.15
CA ASP A 138 9.02 -13.55 -4.62
C ASP A 138 7.72 -13.45 -5.44
N PHE A 139 6.86 -12.45 -5.17
CA PHE A 139 5.67 -12.17 -5.98
C PHE A 139 5.97 -11.71 -7.40
N ARG A 140 7.22 -11.33 -7.73
CA ARG A 140 7.60 -10.91 -9.09
C ARG A 140 7.37 -11.98 -10.17
N HIS A 141 7.21 -13.24 -9.76
CA HIS A 141 6.99 -14.38 -10.64
C HIS A 141 5.54 -14.88 -10.64
N ASP A 142 4.65 -14.26 -9.84
CA ASP A 142 3.23 -14.63 -9.79
C ASP A 142 2.48 -13.97 -10.97
N GLU A 143 2.27 -14.74 -12.04
CA GLU A 143 1.50 -14.30 -13.22
C GLU A 143 -0.02 -14.42 -12.99
N THR A 144 -0.59 -13.53 -12.17
CA THR A 144 -2.05 -13.47 -11.99
C THR A 144 -2.63 -12.24 -12.70
N SER A 145 -3.56 -12.46 -13.63
CA SER A 145 -4.26 -11.37 -14.34
C SER A 145 -5.47 -10.82 -13.59
N CYS A 146 -6.05 -11.60 -12.67
CA CYS A 146 -7.20 -11.21 -11.85
C CYS A 146 -6.77 -10.39 -10.63
N VAL A 147 -7.27 -9.15 -10.54
CA VAL A 147 -6.95 -8.19 -9.47
C VAL A 147 -7.33 -8.70 -8.09
N LEU A 148 -8.55 -9.22 -7.93
CA LEU A 148 -9.03 -9.71 -6.64
C LEU A 148 -8.23 -10.93 -6.18
N GLU A 149 -7.99 -11.90 -7.07
CA GLU A 149 -7.19 -13.08 -6.75
C GLU A 149 -5.76 -12.73 -6.36
N PHE A 150 -5.16 -11.74 -7.03
CA PHE A 150 -3.84 -11.21 -6.70
C PHE A 150 -3.80 -10.63 -5.28
N TYR A 151 -4.74 -9.74 -4.93
CA TYR A 151 -4.81 -9.16 -3.58
C TYR A 151 -5.02 -10.21 -2.49
N TRP A 152 -5.95 -11.15 -2.71
CA TRP A 152 -6.18 -12.26 -1.77
C TRP A 152 -5.00 -13.23 -1.69
N SER A 153 -4.23 -13.38 -2.76
CA SER A 153 -2.99 -14.17 -2.77
C SER A 153 -1.90 -13.47 -1.97
N CYS A 154 -1.72 -12.15 -2.19
CA CYS A 154 -0.78 -11.33 -1.43
C CYS A 154 -1.08 -11.40 0.07
N ARG A 155 -2.29 -11.04 0.51
CA ARG A 155 -2.67 -11.09 1.94
C ARG A 155 -2.47 -12.47 2.57
N ARG A 156 -2.70 -13.57 1.82
CA ARG A 156 -2.54 -14.94 2.36
C ARG A 156 -1.10 -15.42 2.41
N LYS A 157 -0.25 -14.98 1.48
CA LYS A 157 1.14 -15.44 1.35
C LYS A 157 2.13 -14.56 2.12
N THR A 158 1.76 -13.32 2.45
CA THR A 158 2.58 -12.43 3.25
C THR A 158 2.55 -12.85 4.72
N ASP A 159 3.70 -13.25 5.26
CA ASP A 159 3.93 -13.55 6.66
C ASP A 159 4.49 -12.30 7.38
N LEU A 160 3.69 -11.78 8.31
CA LEU A 160 3.98 -10.58 9.10
C LEU A 160 4.33 -10.90 10.57
N SER A 161 4.54 -12.17 10.92
CA SER A 161 4.82 -12.60 12.29
C SER A 161 5.99 -11.87 12.95
N LEU A 162 7.00 -11.47 12.19
CA LEU A 162 8.14 -10.69 12.70
C LEU A 162 7.77 -9.25 13.09
N PHE A 163 6.70 -8.68 12.53
CA PHE A 163 6.17 -7.39 12.96
C PHE A 163 5.23 -7.49 14.18
N GLU A 164 4.76 -8.70 14.50
CA GLU A 164 3.89 -8.97 15.67
C GLU A 164 4.68 -9.41 16.91
N ALA A 165 5.91 -9.93 16.72
CA ALA A 165 6.77 -10.34 17.82
C ALA A 165 7.32 -9.15 18.63
N ASP A 166 7.46 -7.98 18.02
CA ASP A 166 8.02 -6.77 18.65
C ASP A 166 7.01 -6.01 19.53
N THR A 167 5.72 -6.35 19.51
CA THR A 167 4.70 -5.69 20.34
C THR A 167 4.47 -6.35 21.70
N ASN A 168 5.14 -7.47 21.99
CA ASN A 168 4.94 -8.29 23.20
C ASN A 168 6.12 -8.32 24.18
N SER A 169 7.12 -7.44 24.02
CA SER A 169 8.32 -7.36 24.87
C SER A 169 8.34 -6.14 25.79
#